data_AF-A0A6I9W128-F1
#
_entry.id   AF-A0A6I9W128-F1
#
_cell.length_a   1.000
_cell.length_b   1.000
_cell.length_c   1.000
_cell.angle_alpha   90.00
_cell.angle_beta   90.00
_cell.angle_gamma   90.00
#
_symmetry.space_group_name_H-M   'P 1'
#
loop_
_entity.id
_entity.type
_entity.pdbx_description
1 polymer ?
#
loop_
_entity_poly.entity_id
_entity_poly.type
_entity_poly.pdbx_seq_one_letter_code
_entity_poly.pdbx_strand_id
1 'polypeptide(L)'
;ITYYNPQVSQWGPELIAQEYEAKQTARVLLFVIDNQTRNSAGIIEAAQLAATRSESLVLVIYPYRQGQTILGETVSTQEYYDLMNGLLVLQYLMERQRIPIFESVSVALHCTSRMLREEINVQDCMDLYTEDGIKPIRISLTQNGTDAVKLREIFRSMDVNDSGTVKLEEAWMMLQANTMCNNLSFSDLLNAQSVNKSEIYKTLIDDGFLAKDDPTELRINFEQFCILASKSSWIRTKSNGISCENWTNSFVQEYDKRDIYIGVVSKDLFWLESSAIPLIESLRLSLYQPNLNEYNVRVLPQELQKIKNSRLILLIVPQHSRGIAIMALAAHLIGLRAKLVLCVQILAEDSIVSDEQVRLILYKTFYTRSHKRRNNA
;
A
#
# COMPACT_ATOMS: atom_id res chain seq x y z
N ILE A 1 2.91 16.35 25.39
CA ILE A 1 2.34 16.27 24.04
C ILE A 1 0.84 16.49 24.20
N THR A 2 0.29 17.53 23.57
CA THR A 2 -1.16 17.74 23.51
C THR A 2 -1.74 16.88 22.39
N TYR A 3 -3.01 16.48 22.50
CA TYR A 3 -3.66 15.66 21.49
C TYR A 3 -5.14 16.02 21.36
N TYR A 4 -5.70 15.72 20.18
CA TYR A 4 -7.12 15.73 19.92
C TYR A 4 -7.56 14.28 19.65
N ASN A 5 -8.62 13.82 20.31
CA ASN A 5 -9.18 12.49 20.08
C ASN A 5 -10.57 12.64 19.44
N PRO A 6 -10.75 12.24 18.16
CA PRO A 6 -12.03 12.35 17.48
C PRO A 6 -13.07 11.35 17.97
N GLN A 7 -12.69 10.36 18.80
CA GLN A 7 -13.61 9.34 19.29
C GLN A 7 -14.52 9.87 20.41
N VAL A 8 -15.77 10.13 20.04
CA VAL A 8 -16.84 10.59 20.93
C VAL A 8 -17.95 9.54 21.07
N SER A 9 -18.74 9.66 22.14
CA SER A 9 -19.88 8.76 22.41
C SER A 9 -21.09 9.04 21.51
N GLN A 10 -21.28 10.30 21.12
CA GLN A 10 -22.32 10.75 20.18
C GLN A 10 -21.65 11.61 19.13
N TRP A 11 -21.92 11.30 17.87
CA TRP A 11 -21.33 12.00 16.75
C TRP A 11 -22.40 12.82 16.04
N GLY A 12 -22.08 14.07 15.70
CA GLY A 12 -22.97 15.01 15.00
C GLY A 12 -22.21 15.84 13.96
N PRO A 13 -22.91 16.44 12.98
CA PRO A 13 -22.29 17.24 11.91
C PRO A 13 -21.38 18.36 12.40
N GLU A 14 -21.64 18.90 13.58
CA GLU A 14 -20.81 19.91 14.25
C GLU A 14 -19.38 19.42 14.55
N LEU A 15 -19.18 18.12 14.75
CA LEU A 15 -17.87 17.53 15.01
C LEU A 15 -17.04 17.36 13.74
N ILE A 16 -17.65 17.42 12.54
CA ILE A 16 -16.93 17.39 11.26
C ILE A 16 -15.96 18.55 11.18
N ALA A 17 -16.46 19.76 11.46
CA ALA A 17 -15.68 20.98 11.36
C ALA A 17 -14.53 20.98 12.38
N GLN A 18 -14.81 20.53 13.60
CA GLN A 18 -13.81 20.43 14.66
C GLN A 18 -12.73 19.40 14.35
N GLU A 19 -13.11 18.23 13.87
CA GLU A 19 -12.16 17.19 13.45
C GLU A 19 -11.32 17.65 12.25
N TYR A 20 -11.94 18.33 11.29
CA TYR A 20 -11.23 18.91 10.15
C TYR A 20 -10.20 19.95 10.61
N GLU A 21 -10.58 20.89 11.47
CA GLU A 21 -9.68 21.92 12.01
C GLU A 21 -8.53 21.29 12.82
N ALA A 22 -8.83 20.30 13.67
CA ALA A 22 -7.81 19.57 14.42
C ALA A 22 -6.84 18.84 13.48
N LYS A 23 -7.34 18.22 12.40
CA LYS A 23 -6.50 17.57 11.38
C LYS A 23 -5.64 18.57 10.60
N GLN A 24 -6.11 19.79 10.35
CA GLN A 24 -5.31 20.81 9.66
C GLN A 24 -4.21 21.40 10.55
N THR A 25 -4.51 21.62 11.83
CA THR A 25 -3.59 22.28 12.77
C THR A 25 -2.60 21.32 13.44
N ALA A 26 -2.87 20.01 13.42
CA ALA A 26 -1.98 19.02 14.01
C ALA A 26 -0.60 18.98 13.32
N ARG A 27 0.46 18.96 14.13
CA ARG A 27 1.85 18.74 13.65
C ARG A 27 2.08 17.31 13.16
N VAL A 28 1.44 16.33 13.80
CA VAL A 28 1.53 14.91 13.46
C VAL A 28 0.14 14.30 13.56
N LEU A 29 -0.23 13.50 12.57
CA LEU A 29 -1.45 12.71 12.53
C LEU A 29 -1.09 11.25 12.85
N LEU A 30 -1.50 10.77 14.03
CA LEU A 30 -1.46 9.34 14.35
C LEU A 30 -2.82 8.74 13.97
N PHE A 31 -2.84 7.91 12.95
CA PHE A 31 -4.05 7.29 12.42
C PHE A 31 -4.04 5.79 12.71
N VAL A 32 -5.15 5.24 13.22
CA VAL A 32 -5.25 3.82 13.61
C VAL A 32 -6.34 3.14 12.79
N ILE A 33 -5.94 2.13 12.03
CA ILE A 33 -6.85 1.20 11.35
C ILE A 33 -7.00 -0.03 12.24
N ASP A 34 -8.12 -0.09 12.97
CA ASP A 34 -8.44 -1.21 13.86
C ASP A 34 -9.15 -2.35 13.13
N ASN A 35 -9.12 -3.55 13.72
CA ASN A 35 -9.84 -4.73 13.24
C ASN A 35 -11.14 -5.04 14.00
N GLN A 36 -11.59 -4.12 14.86
CA GLN A 36 -12.89 -4.23 15.56
C GLN A 36 -14.02 -3.57 14.76
N THR A 37 -13.68 -2.78 13.75
CA THR A 37 -14.57 -2.20 12.75
C THR A 37 -14.11 -2.60 11.35
N ARG A 38 -14.98 -2.47 10.33
CA ARG A 38 -14.59 -2.69 8.92
C ARG A 38 -13.63 -1.61 8.40
N ASN A 39 -13.52 -0.50 9.12
CA ASN A 39 -12.61 0.64 8.88
C ASN A 39 -12.46 1.07 7.40
N SER A 40 -13.48 0.85 6.56
CA SER A 40 -13.36 1.06 5.11
C SER A 40 -13.17 2.54 4.78
N ALA A 41 -13.87 3.42 5.50
CA ALA A 41 -13.70 4.86 5.39
C ALA A 41 -12.31 5.32 5.86
N GLY A 42 -11.79 4.77 6.96
CA GLY A 42 -10.47 5.12 7.45
C GLY A 42 -9.35 4.62 6.53
N ILE A 43 -9.53 3.49 5.85
CA ILE A 43 -8.62 3.03 4.78
C ILE A 43 -8.54 4.07 3.64
N ILE A 44 -9.70 4.54 3.18
CA ILE A 44 -9.81 5.54 2.10
C ILE A 44 -9.20 6.88 2.53
N GLU A 45 -9.54 7.34 3.73
CA GLU A 45 -9.01 8.59 4.29
C GLU A 45 -7.49 8.52 4.48
N ALA A 46 -6.98 7.44 5.08
CA ALA A 46 -5.55 7.26 5.26
C ALA A 46 -4.81 7.28 3.91
N ALA A 47 -5.39 6.70 2.85
CA ALA A 47 -4.80 6.75 1.51
C ALA A 47 -4.69 8.19 0.96
N GLN A 48 -5.70 9.03 1.19
CA GLN A 48 -5.65 10.46 0.86
C GLN A 48 -4.63 11.22 1.74
N LEU A 49 -4.59 10.92 3.04
CA LEU A 49 -3.62 11.52 3.96
C LEU A 49 -2.19 11.14 3.57
N ALA A 50 -1.95 9.93 3.06
CA ALA A 50 -0.64 9.55 2.54
C ALA A 50 -0.19 10.44 1.39
N ALA A 51 -1.11 10.89 0.55
CA ALA A 51 -0.78 11.78 -0.56
C ALA A 51 -0.59 13.25 -0.13
N THR A 52 -1.25 13.68 0.95
CA THR A 52 -1.34 15.11 1.33
C THR A 52 -0.53 15.48 2.57
N ARG A 53 -0.23 14.51 3.43
CA ARG A 53 0.34 14.69 4.78
C ARG A 53 1.46 13.68 5.06
N SER A 54 2.13 13.13 4.04
CA SER A 54 3.14 12.05 4.16
C SER A 54 4.25 12.31 5.18
N GLU A 55 4.70 13.55 5.30
CA GLU A 55 5.77 13.96 6.24
C GLU A 55 5.30 14.09 7.70
N SER A 56 4.00 13.97 7.94
CA SER A 56 3.38 14.15 9.26
C SER A 56 2.41 13.04 9.62
N LEU A 57 2.32 11.98 8.81
CA LEU A 57 1.41 10.86 9.02
C LEU A 57 2.15 9.69 9.67
N VAL A 58 1.56 9.14 10.72
CA VAL A 58 1.99 7.92 11.41
C VAL A 58 0.81 6.96 11.39
N LEU A 59 0.98 5.77 10.81
CA LEU A 59 -0.09 4.81 10.66
C LEU A 59 0.10 3.59 11.56
N VAL A 60 -0.97 3.15 12.21
CA VAL A 60 -1.04 1.87 12.93
C VAL A 60 -2.08 1.01 12.24
N ILE A 61 -1.73 -0.23 11.89
CA ILE A 61 -2.67 -1.18 11.28
C ILE A 61 -2.77 -2.44 12.12
N TYR A 62 -4.01 -2.79 12.47
CA TYR A 62 -4.36 -4.10 12.99
C TYR A 62 -5.05 -4.92 11.89
N PRO A 63 -4.44 -6.01 11.40
CA PRO A 63 -5.01 -6.80 10.32
C PRO A 63 -6.25 -7.58 10.77
N TYR A 64 -7.14 -7.84 9.81
CA TYR A 64 -8.32 -8.67 10.01
C TYR A 64 -7.96 -10.15 10.11
N ARG A 65 -8.79 -10.93 10.81
CA ARG A 65 -8.68 -12.40 10.90
C ARG A 65 -9.86 -13.05 10.19
N GLN A 66 -9.59 -14.14 9.48
CA GLN A 66 -10.65 -14.93 8.85
C GLN A 66 -11.62 -15.48 9.91
N GLY A 67 -12.93 -15.38 9.64
CA GLY A 67 -13.97 -15.82 10.56
C GLY A 67 -14.17 -14.93 11.80
N GLN A 68 -13.53 -13.76 11.88
CA GLN A 68 -13.76 -12.82 12.99
C GLN A 68 -15.19 -12.25 12.97
N THR A 69 -15.63 -11.81 14.13
CA THR A 69 -16.91 -11.11 14.29
C THR A 69 -16.67 -9.62 14.48
N ILE A 70 -17.26 -8.79 13.61
CA ILE A 70 -17.25 -7.33 13.71
C ILE A 70 -18.65 -6.86 14.09
N LEU A 71 -18.77 -6.12 15.20
CA LEU A 71 -20.06 -5.60 15.70
C LEU A 71 -21.18 -6.65 15.86
N GLY A 72 -20.81 -7.91 16.15
CA GLY A 72 -21.75 -9.02 16.31
C GLY A 72 -22.07 -9.77 15.01
N GLU A 73 -21.54 -9.35 13.87
CA GLU A 73 -21.68 -10.03 12.58
C GLU A 73 -20.40 -10.78 12.22
N THR A 74 -20.54 -12.05 11.83
CA THR A 74 -19.40 -12.81 11.29
C THR A 74 -19.05 -12.26 9.91
N VAL A 75 -17.80 -11.86 9.75
CA VAL A 75 -17.26 -11.40 8.47
C VAL A 75 -17.21 -12.59 7.53
N SER A 76 -17.84 -12.47 6.36
CA SER A 76 -17.83 -13.52 5.35
C SER A 76 -16.44 -13.69 4.74
N THR A 77 -16.21 -14.80 4.04
CA THR A 77 -14.94 -15.04 3.33
C THR A 77 -14.67 -13.98 2.27
N GLN A 78 -15.69 -13.60 1.48
CA GLN A 78 -15.54 -12.59 0.44
C GLN A 78 -15.30 -11.20 1.05
N GLU A 79 -16.06 -10.84 2.09
CA GLU A 79 -15.86 -9.58 2.80
C GLU A 79 -14.46 -9.48 3.40
N TYR A 80 -13.95 -10.57 3.99
CA TYR A 80 -12.58 -10.64 4.50
C TYR A 80 -11.56 -10.35 3.39
N TYR A 81 -11.71 -10.93 2.20
CA TYR A 81 -10.82 -10.66 1.07
C TYR A 81 -10.90 -9.20 0.60
N ASP A 82 -12.11 -8.64 0.48
CA ASP A 82 -12.30 -7.23 0.08
C ASP A 82 -11.63 -6.27 1.09
N LEU A 83 -11.80 -6.54 2.39
CA LEU A 83 -11.20 -5.76 3.48
C LEU A 83 -9.67 -5.87 3.51
N MET A 84 -9.15 -7.10 3.41
CA MET A 84 -7.71 -7.35 3.38
C MET A 84 -7.07 -6.74 2.15
N ASN A 85 -7.70 -6.84 0.98
CA ASN A 85 -7.18 -6.21 -0.23
C ASN A 85 -7.13 -4.68 -0.10
N GLY A 86 -8.17 -4.05 0.47
CA GLY A 86 -8.14 -2.62 0.81
C GLY A 86 -6.97 -2.24 1.73
N LEU A 87 -6.70 -3.03 2.78
CA LEU A 87 -5.54 -2.84 3.66
C LEU A 87 -4.20 -2.99 2.93
N LEU A 88 -4.08 -3.97 2.05
CA LEU A 88 -2.85 -4.21 1.30
C LEU A 88 -2.57 -3.06 0.30
N VAL A 89 -3.61 -2.57 -0.38
CA VAL A 89 -3.49 -1.38 -1.24
C VAL A 89 -3.09 -0.17 -0.42
N LEU A 90 -3.68 0.06 0.76
CA LEU A 90 -3.26 1.15 1.65
C LEU A 90 -1.78 1.03 2.04
N GLN A 91 -1.35 -0.15 2.51
CA GLN A 91 0.04 -0.39 2.89
C GLN A 91 0.99 -0.08 1.72
N TYR A 92 0.64 -0.53 0.51
CA TYR A 92 1.42 -0.24 -0.69
C TYR A 92 1.54 1.26 -0.96
N LEU A 93 0.45 2.02 -0.83
CA LEU A 93 0.47 3.47 -1.02
C LEU A 93 1.30 4.18 0.06
N MET A 94 1.23 3.71 1.32
CA MET A 94 2.04 4.22 2.43
C MET A 94 3.53 4.00 2.17
N GLU A 95 3.93 2.78 1.81
CA GLU A 95 5.31 2.45 1.50
C GLU A 95 5.86 3.31 0.36
N ARG A 96 5.06 3.54 -0.69
CA ARG A 96 5.46 4.42 -1.80
C ARG A 96 5.67 5.87 -1.39
N GLN A 97 4.91 6.35 -0.40
CA GLN A 97 5.09 7.68 0.18
C GLN A 97 6.12 7.70 1.34
N ARG A 98 6.79 6.56 1.58
CA ARG A 98 7.73 6.36 2.69
C ARG A 98 7.12 6.66 4.07
N ILE A 99 5.85 6.29 4.25
CA ILE A 99 5.13 6.45 5.51
C ILE A 99 5.27 5.15 6.32
N PRO A 100 5.76 5.21 7.57
CA PRO A 100 5.93 4.04 8.41
C PRO A 100 4.59 3.52 8.93
N ILE A 101 4.50 2.19 8.99
CA ILE A 101 3.34 1.46 9.50
C ILE A 101 3.78 0.69 10.74
N PHE A 102 3.03 0.87 11.83
CA PHE A 102 3.32 0.29 13.12
C PHE A 102 2.30 -0.80 13.50
N GLU A 103 2.78 -1.80 14.24
CA GLU A 103 1.97 -2.90 14.78
C GLU A 103 1.22 -2.54 16.06
N SER A 104 1.62 -1.44 16.71
CA SER A 104 0.98 -0.99 17.94
C SER A 104 1.00 0.52 18.10
N VAL A 105 -0.05 1.01 18.74
CA VAL A 105 -0.16 2.42 19.14
C VAL A 105 0.99 2.84 20.06
N SER A 106 1.46 1.94 20.94
CA SER A 106 2.56 2.25 21.85
C SER A 106 3.85 2.59 21.09
N VAL A 107 4.22 1.77 20.12
CA VAL A 107 5.42 1.98 19.28
C VAL A 107 5.26 3.24 18.42
N ALA A 108 4.08 3.45 17.85
CA ALA A 108 3.77 4.66 17.07
C ALA A 108 3.83 5.95 17.91
N LEU A 109 3.42 5.90 19.18
CA LEU A 109 3.50 7.04 20.11
C LEU A 109 4.94 7.36 20.47
N HIS A 110 5.80 6.36 20.61
CA HIS A 110 7.24 6.59 20.79
C HIS A 110 7.82 7.31 19.56
N CYS A 111 7.50 6.85 18.35
CA CYS A 111 7.85 7.53 17.08
C CYS A 111 7.42 9.00 17.11
N THR A 112 6.14 9.20 17.37
CA THR A 112 5.49 10.52 17.38
C THR A 112 6.13 11.45 18.39
N SER A 113 6.47 10.95 19.58
CA SER A 113 7.17 11.73 20.60
C SER A 113 8.55 12.19 20.12
N ARG A 114 9.31 11.31 19.45
CA ARG A 114 10.62 11.67 18.91
C ARG A 114 10.50 12.68 17.78
N MET A 115 9.61 12.45 16.81
CA MET A 115 9.34 13.40 15.72
C MET A 115 9.01 14.81 16.26
N LEU A 116 8.20 14.91 17.33
CA LEU A 116 7.79 16.19 17.89
C LEU A 116 8.87 16.91 18.70
N ARG A 117 9.80 16.16 19.31
CA ARG A 117 10.84 16.67 20.22
C ARG A 117 12.19 16.88 19.54
N GLU A 118 12.58 15.94 18.69
CA GLU A 118 13.88 15.88 18.01
C GLU A 118 13.80 16.45 16.58
N GLU A 119 12.61 16.87 16.12
CA GLU A 119 12.35 17.40 14.77
C GLU A 119 12.81 16.46 13.62
N ILE A 120 12.83 15.17 13.92
CA ILE A 120 13.19 14.13 12.95
C ILE A 120 12.02 13.92 11.98
N ASN A 121 12.35 13.72 10.71
CA ASN A 121 11.36 13.39 9.70
C ASN A 121 10.76 11.98 9.94
N VAL A 122 9.46 11.81 9.71
CA VAL A 122 8.73 10.53 9.71
C VAL A 122 9.52 9.40 9.03
N GLN A 123 10.16 9.69 7.90
CA GLN A 123 10.93 8.74 7.10
C GLN A 123 12.19 8.24 7.83
N ASP A 124 12.86 9.13 8.56
CA ASP A 124 14.12 8.84 9.25
C ASP A 124 13.90 8.13 10.58
N CYS A 125 12.69 8.24 11.15
CA CYS A 125 12.32 7.45 12.32
C CYS A 125 12.47 5.95 12.06
N MET A 126 12.24 5.49 10.82
CA MET A 126 12.28 4.06 10.47
C MET A 126 13.68 3.44 10.53
N ASP A 127 14.74 4.20 10.20
CA ASP A 127 16.13 3.72 10.24
C ASP A 127 16.65 3.56 11.68
N LEU A 128 15.99 4.17 12.67
CA LEU A 128 16.36 4.12 14.09
C LEU A 128 15.65 3.01 14.87
N TYR A 129 14.65 2.35 14.27
CA TYR A 129 13.91 1.22 14.88
C TYR A 129 14.70 -0.10 14.86
N THR A 130 15.79 -0.18 14.11
CA THR A 130 16.63 -1.38 14.05
C THR A 130 17.57 -1.52 15.26
N GLU A 131 17.79 -0.46 16.05
CA GLU A 131 18.59 -0.54 17.28
C GLU A 131 17.81 -1.17 18.46
N ASP A 132 16.48 -1.04 18.49
CA ASP A 132 15.60 -1.52 19.58
C ASP A 132 14.83 -2.83 19.25
N GLY A 133 15.13 -3.48 18.11
CA GLY A 133 14.65 -4.84 17.82
C GLY A 133 13.18 -5.00 17.42
N ILE A 134 12.45 -3.91 17.09
CA ILE A 134 11.04 -3.98 16.68
C ILE A 134 10.92 -3.60 15.20
N LYS A 135 10.55 -4.58 14.35
CA LYS A 135 10.48 -4.43 12.89
C LYS A 135 9.13 -3.82 12.47
N PRO A 136 9.11 -2.76 11.64
CA PRO A 136 7.86 -2.31 11.01
C PRO A 136 7.29 -3.39 10.07
N ILE A 137 5.97 -3.44 9.93
CA ILE A 137 5.28 -4.31 8.97
C ILE A 137 5.78 -3.90 7.59
N ARG A 138 6.65 -4.72 7.02
CA ARG A 138 7.01 -4.64 5.61
C ARG A 138 5.95 -5.43 4.85
N ILE A 139 5.52 -4.94 3.69
CA ILE A 139 4.83 -5.79 2.73
C ILE A 139 5.79 -6.93 2.38
N SER A 140 5.67 -8.02 3.11
CA SER A 140 6.17 -9.31 2.69
C SER A 140 5.27 -9.70 1.52
N LEU A 141 5.59 -9.21 0.32
CA LEU A 141 5.05 -9.67 -0.97
C LEU A 141 5.09 -11.21 -1.07
N THR A 142 5.93 -11.84 -0.24
CA THR A 142 6.06 -13.29 -0.06
C THR A 142 4.85 -14.01 0.56
N GLN A 143 3.80 -13.33 1.03
CA GLN A 143 2.57 -14.02 1.49
C GLN A 143 1.61 -14.40 0.35
N ASN A 144 1.87 -13.95 -0.88
CA ASN A 144 1.13 -14.37 -2.06
C ASN A 144 1.86 -15.51 -2.76
N GLY A 145 1.27 -16.72 -2.76
CA GLY A 145 1.88 -17.93 -3.35
C GLY A 145 2.35 -17.78 -4.81
N THR A 146 1.86 -16.78 -5.55
CA THR A 146 2.26 -16.50 -6.94
C THR A 146 3.62 -15.80 -7.07
N ASP A 147 4.00 -14.93 -6.12
CA ASP A 147 5.30 -14.26 -6.13
C ASP A 147 6.40 -15.19 -5.62
N ALA A 148 6.08 -16.04 -4.63
CA ALA A 148 6.96 -17.12 -4.21
C ALA A 148 7.20 -18.15 -5.33
N VAL A 149 6.19 -18.44 -6.17
CA VAL A 149 6.35 -19.32 -7.34
C VAL A 149 7.26 -18.68 -8.38
N LYS A 150 7.05 -17.40 -8.74
CA LYS A 150 7.94 -16.69 -9.68
C LYS A 150 9.36 -16.55 -9.15
N LEU A 151 9.54 -16.16 -7.89
CA LEU A 151 10.86 -16.09 -7.26
C LEU A 151 11.52 -17.46 -7.21
N ARG A 152 10.75 -18.53 -7.00
CA ARG A 152 11.24 -19.91 -7.02
C ARG A 152 11.60 -20.38 -8.42
N GLU A 153 10.86 -19.98 -9.45
CA GLU A 153 11.21 -20.22 -10.85
C GLU A 153 12.50 -19.48 -11.23
N ILE A 154 12.63 -18.20 -10.86
CA ILE A 154 13.84 -17.41 -11.06
C ILE A 154 15.02 -18.06 -10.32
N PHE A 155 14.82 -18.44 -9.05
CA PHE A 155 15.85 -19.11 -8.26
C PHE A 155 16.30 -20.44 -8.87
N ARG A 156 15.35 -21.30 -9.29
CA ARG A 156 15.64 -22.56 -9.99
C ARG A 156 16.33 -22.34 -11.33
N SER A 157 16.02 -21.25 -12.03
CA SER A 157 16.70 -20.93 -13.29
C SER A 157 18.17 -20.58 -13.10
N MET A 158 18.55 -20.12 -11.91
CA MET A 158 19.93 -19.81 -11.53
C MET A 158 20.64 -20.99 -10.85
N ASP A 159 19.91 -21.77 -10.04
CA ASP A 159 20.41 -22.98 -9.39
C ASP A 159 20.35 -24.20 -10.32
N VAL A 160 21.04 -24.12 -11.46
CA VAL A 160 21.03 -25.14 -12.52
C VAL A 160 21.51 -26.52 -12.00
N ASN A 161 22.30 -26.52 -10.93
CA ASN A 161 22.87 -27.73 -10.32
C ASN A 161 22.06 -28.27 -9.13
N ASP A 162 20.89 -27.68 -8.82
CA ASP A 162 20.06 -28.02 -7.65
C ASP A 162 20.87 -28.04 -6.32
N SER A 163 21.81 -27.11 -6.22
CA SER A 163 22.73 -26.97 -5.08
C SER A 163 22.08 -26.30 -3.87
N GLY A 164 20.86 -25.78 -4.03
CA GLY A 164 20.13 -25.02 -3.03
C GLY A 164 20.64 -23.59 -2.83
N THR A 165 21.64 -23.15 -3.60
CA THR A 165 22.29 -21.84 -3.44
C THR A 165 22.68 -21.21 -4.78
N VAL A 166 22.61 -19.88 -4.87
CA VAL A 166 22.97 -19.10 -6.06
C VAL A 166 23.97 -18.01 -5.69
N LYS A 167 24.80 -17.55 -6.63
CA LYS A 167 25.70 -16.44 -6.31
C LYS A 167 24.92 -15.14 -6.12
N LEU A 168 25.31 -14.36 -5.12
CA LEU A 168 24.65 -13.11 -4.74
C LEU A 168 24.62 -12.09 -5.89
N GLU A 169 25.73 -11.95 -6.61
CA GLU A 169 25.84 -11.04 -7.76
C GLU A 169 24.91 -11.44 -8.92
N GLU A 170 24.89 -12.73 -9.27
CA GLU A 170 24.01 -13.27 -10.31
C GLU A 170 22.53 -13.15 -9.91
N ALA A 171 22.20 -13.44 -8.65
CA ALA A 171 20.88 -13.25 -8.09
C ALA A 171 20.41 -11.79 -8.15
N TRP A 172 21.30 -10.85 -7.84
CA TRP A 172 21.01 -9.43 -7.91
C TRP A 172 20.73 -8.98 -9.34
N MET A 173 21.58 -9.37 -10.29
CA MET A 173 21.40 -9.06 -11.72
C MET A 173 20.10 -9.64 -12.27
N MET A 174 19.74 -10.87 -11.88
CA MET A 174 18.51 -11.51 -12.32
C MET A 174 17.25 -10.89 -11.72
N LEU A 175 17.31 -10.40 -10.48
CA LEU A 175 16.22 -9.62 -9.88
C LEU A 175 16.03 -8.27 -10.60
N GLN A 176 17.13 -7.62 -11.01
CA GLN A 176 17.09 -6.38 -11.79
C GLN A 176 16.53 -6.59 -13.21
N ALA A 177 16.86 -7.70 -13.87
CA ALA A 177 16.39 -7.99 -15.23
C ALA A 177 14.87 -8.32 -15.28
N ASN A 178 14.34 -8.97 -14.24
CA ASN A 178 12.94 -9.43 -14.20
C ASN A 178 11.95 -8.42 -13.59
N THR A 179 12.44 -7.37 -12.94
CA THR A 179 11.61 -6.24 -12.49
C THR A 179 12.07 -5.02 -13.25
N MET A 180 11.25 -4.40 -14.13
CA MET A 180 11.69 -3.25 -14.94
C MET A 180 12.30 -2.14 -14.03
N CYS A 181 13.63 -2.11 -13.99
CA CYS A 181 14.47 -1.29 -13.14
C CYS A 181 15.66 -0.87 -14.01
N ASN A 182 15.74 0.40 -14.35
CA ASN A 182 16.94 0.93 -15.00
C ASN A 182 17.95 1.38 -13.93
N ASN A 183 19.19 0.93 -14.12
CA ASN A 183 20.46 1.57 -13.73
C ASN A 183 20.79 1.75 -12.24
N LEU A 184 21.15 0.66 -11.55
CA LEU A 184 21.98 0.70 -10.33
C LEU A 184 23.14 -0.30 -10.48
N SER A 185 24.39 0.16 -10.32
CA SER A 185 25.56 -0.71 -10.46
C SER A 185 25.80 -1.55 -9.20
N PHE A 186 26.34 -2.76 -9.37
CA PHE A 186 26.73 -3.63 -8.25
C PHE A 186 27.73 -2.94 -7.29
N SER A 187 28.55 -2.04 -7.83
CA SER A 187 29.50 -1.23 -7.07
C SER A 187 28.84 -0.21 -6.13
N ASP A 188 27.64 0.31 -6.43
CA ASP A 188 26.92 1.25 -5.55
C ASP A 188 26.33 0.55 -4.32
N LEU A 189 25.95 -0.72 -4.46
CA LEU A 189 25.50 -1.58 -3.36
C LEU A 189 26.66 -1.91 -2.39
N LEU A 190 27.87 -2.10 -2.94
CA LEU A 190 29.09 -2.29 -2.16
C LEU A 190 29.57 -0.96 -1.54
N ASN A 191 29.51 0.17 -2.25
CA ASN A 191 29.97 1.48 -1.75
C ASN A 191 29.11 2.07 -0.62
N ALA A 192 27.84 1.63 -0.50
CA ALA A 192 27.02 1.85 0.69
C ALA A 192 27.64 1.27 1.99
N GLN A 193 28.75 0.53 1.90
CA GLN A 193 29.60 0.11 3.04
C GLN A 193 30.28 1.28 3.79
N SER A 194 30.50 2.45 3.16
CA SER A 194 31.36 3.49 3.73
C SER A 194 30.67 4.54 4.61
N VAL A 195 29.35 4.73 4.49
CA VAL A 195 28.61 5.78 5.24
C VAL A 195 27.70 5.24 6.34
N ASN A 196 27.40 3.95 6.36
CA ASN A 196 26.90 3.27 7.55
C ASN A 196 26.99 1.78 7.30
N LYS A 197 27.41 0.99 8.31
CA LYS A 197 27.54 -0.47 8.21
C LYS A 197 26.24 -1.06 7.67
N SER A 198 26.21 -1.35 6.37
CA SER A 198 25.06 -1.93 5.67
C SER A 198 24.58 -3.20 6.38
N GLU A 199 23.37 -3.14 6.97
CA GLU A 199 22.69 -4.25 7.65
C GLU A 199 22.43 -5.47 6.74
N ILE A 200 22.64 -5.33 5.42
CA ILE A 200 22.60 -6.43 4.45
C ILE A 200 23.55 -7.54 4.88
N TYR A 201 24.78 -7.18 5.25
CA TYR A 201 25.79 -8.14 5.67
C TYR A 201 25.55 -8.67 7.09
N LYS A 202 25.08 -7.83 8.03
CA LYS A 202 24.81 -8.30 9.41
C LYS A 202 23.68 -9.32 9.47
N THR A 203 22.57 -9.09 8.75
CA THR A 203 21.46 -10.08 8.70
C THR A 203 21.78 -11.36 7.94
N LEU A 204 22.75 -11.34 7.02
CA LEU A 204 23.24 -12.54 6.34
C LEU A 204 24.31 -13.30 7.14
N ILE A 205 24.96 -12.63 8.12
CA ILE A 205 26.07 -13.19 8.92
C ILE A 205 25.60 -13.76 10.27
N ASP A 206 24.50 -13.28 10.86
CA ASP A 206 24.05 -13.72 12.20
C ASP A 206 23.41 -15.12 12.24
N ASP A 207 23.00 -15.70 11.10
CA ASP A 207 22.50 -17.10 11.02
C ASP A 207 23.62 -18.14 10.85
N GLY A 208 24.87 -17.73 11.06
CA GLY A 208 26.02 -18.60 11.11
C GLY A 208 26.66 -18.84 9.74
N PHE A 209 28.00 -18.77 9.73
CA PHE A 209 28.95 -18.94 8.64
C PHE A 209 29.53 -17.64 8.03
N LEU A 210 30.86 -17.55 8.18
CA LEU A 210 31.84 -16.77 7.40
C LEU A 210 32.29 -15.43 7.97
N ALA A 211 33.27 -15.52 8.87
CA ALA A 211 34.37 -14.56 8.92
C ALA A 211 35.54 -15.13 8.08
N LYS A 212 35.54 -14.99 6.74
CA LYS A 212 36.78 -14.88 5.92
C LYS A 212 36.71 -14.92 4.37
N ASP A 213 35.56 -14.97 3.70
CA ASP A 213 35.60 -15.16 2.24
C ASP A 213 35.32 -13.89 1.41
N ASP A 214 35.90 -13.87 0.20
CA ASP A 214 35.82 -12.80 -0.80
C ASP A 214 34.34 -12.45 -1.10
N PRO A 215 33.93 -11.16 -1.04
CA PRO A 215 32.54 -10.75 -1.29
C PRO A 215 32.02 -11.12 -2.68
N THR A 216 32.89 -11.44 -3.64
CA THR A 216 32.49 -11.91 -4.98
C THR A 216 32.10 -13.39 -5.05
N GLU A 217 32.42 -14.19 -4.03
CA GLU A 217 32.08 -15.62 -3.97
C GLU A 217 30.85 -15.94 -3.10
N LEU A 218 30.18 -14.91 -2.58
CA LEU A 218 29.01 -15.06 -1.71
C LEU A 218 27.87 -15.79 -2.41
N ARG A 219 27.40 -16.88 -1.79
CA ARG A 219 26.23 -17.64 -2.21
C ARG A 219 25.09 -17.47 -1.22
N ILE A 220 23.88 -17.41 -1.74
CA ILE A 220 22.64 -17.25 -0.96
C ILE A 220 21.65 -18.37 -1.26
N ASN A 221 20.92 -18.80 -0.24
CA ASN A 221 19.84 -19.79 -0.39
C ASN A 221 18.51 -19.12 -0.82
N PHE A 222 17.45 -19.91 -1.04
CA PHE A 222 16.17 -19.40 -1.50
C PHE A 222 15.51 -18.41 -0.52
N GLU A 223 15.64 -18.63 0.79
CA GLU A 223 15.08 -17.74 1.81
C GLU A 223 15.78 -16.39 1.80
N GLN A 224 17.11 -16.40 1.76
CA GLN A 224 17.95 -15.21 1.62
C GLN A 224 17.70 -14.49 0.29
N PHE A 225 17.46 -15.22 -0.81
CA PHE A 225 17.06 -14.66 -2.09
C PHE A 225 15.70 -13.94 -2.03
N CYS A 226 14.72 -14.49 -1.31
CA CYS A 226 13.44 -13.82 -1.09
C CYS A 226 13.61 -12.53 -0.26
N ILE A 227 14.50 -12.54 0.74
CA ILE A 227 14.84 -11.36 1.52
C ILE A 227 15.53 -10.31 0.63
N LEU A 228 16.47 -10.72 -0.22
CA LEU A 228 17.14 -9.85 -1.19
C LEU A 228 16.13 -9.19 -2.15
N ALA A 229 15.18 -9.97 -2.70
CA ALA A 229 14.12 -9.48 -3.59
C ALA A 229 13.19 -8.47 -2.89
N SER A 230 12.88 -8.69 -1.61
CA SER A 230 12.07 -7.74 -0.83
C SER A 230 12.83 -6.42 -0.56
N LYS A 231 14.15 -6.48 -0.34
CA LYS A 231 14.99 -5.30 -0.05
C LYS A 231 15.44 -4.54 -1.32
N SER A 232 15.57 -5.18 -2.48
CA SER A 232 15.87 -4.48 -3.74
C SER A 232 14.75 -3.51 -4.16
N SER A 233 13.50 -3.87 -3.86
CA SER A 233 12.34 -2.98 -3.97
C SER A 233 12.46 -1.74 -3.07
N TRP A 234 13.09 -1.89 -1.90
CA TRP A 234 13.36 -0.84 -0.91
C TRP A 234 14.57 0.05 -1.25
N ILE A 235 15.63 -0.51 -1.85
CA ILE A 235 16.81 0.27 -2.27
C ILE A 235 16.47 1.21 -3.44
N ARG A 236 15.55 0.80 -4.34
CA ARG A 236 14.97 1.65 -5.40
C ARG A 236 14.42 2.97 -4.85
N THR A 237 13.87 2.95 -3.63
CA THR A 237 13.31 4.13 -2.97
C THR A 237 14.34 4.94 -2.19
N LYS A 238 15.58 4.50 -1.93
CA LYS A 238 16.62 5.35 -1.30
C LYS A 238 17.46 6.12 -2.33
N SER A 239 17.70 5.57 -3.52
CA SER A 239 18.63 6.18 -4.51
C SER A 239 18.06 7.38 -5.27
N ASN A 240 16.73 7.53 -5.34
CA ASN A 240 16.11 8.78 -5.79
C ASN A 240 16.06 9.77 -4.60
N GLY A 241 17.23 10.31 -4.26
CA GLY A 241 17.31 11.52 -3.46
C GLY A 241 16.58 12.65 -4.19
N ILE A 242 15.75 13.39 -3.47
CA ILE A 242 14.85 14.48 -3.90
C ILE A 242 13.41 14.00 -4.22
N SER A 243 12.50 14.38 -3.31
CA SER A 243 11.04 14.46 -3.44
C SER A 243 10.23 13.16 -3.36
N CYS A 244 9.14 13.20 -2.55
CA CYS A 244 7.87 12.51 -2.81
C CYS A 244 7.64 12.41 -4.32
N GLU A 245 7.22 11.25 -4.84
CA GLU A 245 7.08 11.04 -6.28
C GLU A 245 6.31 12.19 -6.94
N ASN A 246 7.02 13.06 -7.67
CA ASN A 246 6.41 14.14 -8.41
C ASN A 246 5.61 13.53 -9.56
N TRP A 247 4.31 13.39 -9.32
CA TRP A 247 3.38 12.79 -10.27
C TRP A 247 3.27 13.54 -11.59
N THR A 248 3.78 14.77 -11.62
CA THR A 248 3.80 15.67 -12.75
C THR A 248 5.03 15.52 -13.66
N ASN A 249 6.11 14.85 -13.23
CA ASN A 249 7.43 14.97 -13.89
C ASN A 249 8.11 13.64 -14.29
N SER A 250 7.38 12.55 -14.51
CA SER A 250 7.99 11.35 -15.11
C SER A 250 8.20 11.53 -16.62
N PHE A 251 9.41 11.24 -17.11
CA PHE A 251 9.68 11.10 -18.55
C PHE A 251 8.87 9.92 -19.09
N VAL A 252 7.83 10.20 -19.88
CA VAL A 252 6.97 9.20 -20.52
C VAL A 252 7.21 9.27 -22.02
N GLN A 253 7.57 8.13 -22.64
CA GLN A 253 7.69 8.02 -24.09
C GLN A 253 6.33 8.32 -24.75
N GLU A 254 6.32 9.13 -25.81
CA GLU A 254 5.06 9.67 -26.38
C GLU A 254 4.08 8.61 -26.84
N TYR A 255 4.55 7.43 -27.29
CA TYR A 255 3.71 6.32 -27.75
C TYR A 255 2.94 5.59 -26.63
N ASP A 256 3.40 5.72 -25.38
CA ASP A 256 2.73 5.13 -24.23
C ASP A 256 1.65 6.05 -23.64
N LYS A 257 1.55 7.30 -24.13
CA LYS A 257 0.54 8.24 -23.66
C LYS A 257 -0.85 7.85 -24.13
N ARG A 258 -1.85 8.07 -23.28
CA ARG A 258 -3.27 7.88 -23.58
C ARG A 258 -4.05 9.10 -23.12
N ASP A 259 -5.19 9.37 -23.74
CA ASP A 259 -6.05 10.47 -23.32
C ASP A 259 -6.80 10.10 -22.04
N ILE A 260 -7.30 8.87 -21.94
CA ILE A 260 -8.12 8.41 -20.81
C ILE A 260 -7.63 7.05 -20.29
N TYR A 261 -7.42 6.96 -18.97
CA TYR A 261 -7.38 5.69 -18.24
C TYR A 261 -8.77 5.39 -17.69
N ILE A 262 -9.32 4.20 -17.95
CA ILE A 262 -10.61 3.77 -17.38
C ILE A 262 -10.38 2.64 -16.39
N GLY A 263 -10.49 2.94 -15.10
CA GLY A 263 -10.42 1.96 -14.04
C GLY A 263 -11.81 1.56 -13.55
N VAL A 264 -12.10 0.26 -13.57
CA VAL A 264 -13.38 -0.31 -13.14
C VAL A 264 -13.13 -1.64 -12.44
N VAL A 265 -13.96 -1.96 -11.45
CA VAL A 265 -13.85 -3.18 -10.62
C VAL A 265 -15.13 -3.99 -10.77
N SER A 266 -15.29 -4.72 -11.88
CA SER A 266 -16.38 -5.67 -12.06
C SER A 266 -16.22 -6.48 -13.34
N LYS A 267 -16.98 -7.58 -13.42
CA LYS A 267 -17.22 -8.32 -14.65
C LYS A 267 -18.32 -7.70 -15.51
N ASP A 268 -19.22 -6.92 -14.91
CA ASP A 268 -20.28 -6.22 -15.64
C ASP A 268 -19.72 -4.95 -16.29
N LEU A 269 -19.17 -5.14 -17.48
CA LEU A 269 -18.60 -4.12 -18.34
C LEU A 269 -19.50 -3.82 -19.55
N PHE A 270 -20.74 -4.31 -19.55
CA PHE A 270 -21.61 -4.19 -20.72
C PHE A 270 -21.83 -2.72 -21.11
N TRP A 271 -22.05 -1.84 -20.13
CA TRP A 271 -22.20 -0.40 -20.39
C TRP A 271 -20.92 0.23 -20.96
N LEU A 272 -19.74 -0.27 -20.55
CA LEU A 272 -18.45 0.22 -21.02
C LEU A 272 -18.27 -0.14 -22.50
N GLU A 273 -18.51 -1.40 -22.86
CA GLU A 273 -18.39 -1.90 -24.24
C GLU A 273 -19.50 -1.37 -25.17
N SER A 274 -20.74 -1.30 -24.69
CA SER A 274 -21.90 -0.95 -25.52
C SER A 274 -22.09 0.55 -25.71
N SER A 275 -21.66 1.38 -24.75
CA SER A 275 -22.00 2.81 -24.72
C SER A 275 -20.78 3.71 -24.61
N ALA A 276 -19.90 3.47 -23.63
CA ALA A 276 -18.82 4.40 -23.34
C ALA A 276 -17.64 4.30 -24.33
N ILE A 277 -17.18 3.10 -24.68
CA ILE A 277 -16.10 2.91 -25.67
C ILE A 277 -16.49 3.51 -27.03
N PRO A 278 -17.67 3.19 -27.62
CA PRO A 278 -18.09 3.78 -28.89
C PRO A 278 -18.15 5.31 -28.87
N LEU A 279 -18.60 5.89 -27.74
CA LEU A 279 -18.64 7.35 -27.58
C LEU A 279 -17.22 7.94 -27.53
N ILE A 280 -16.30 7.33 -26.77
CA ILE A 280 -14.90 7.78 -26.66
C ILE A 280 -14.19 7.68 -28.02
N GLU A 281 -14.41 6.58 -28.75
CA GLU A 281 -13.88 6.38 -30.09
C GLU A 281 -14.44 7.41 -31.08
N SER A 282 -15.74 7.74 -31.00
CA SER A 282 -16.35 8.79 -31.83
C SER A 282 -15.73 10.18 -31.58
N LEU A 283 -15.24 10.43 -30.36
CA LEU A 283 -14.51 11.64 -29.97
C LEU A 283 -13.02 11.60 -30.34
N ARG A 284 -12.55 10.51 -30.96
CA ARG A 284 -11.14 10.27 -31.34
C ARG A 284 -10.16 10.33 -30.17
N LEU A 285 -10.58 9.90 -28.99
CA LEU A 285 -9.75 9.85 -27.79
C LEU A 285 -9.10 8.47 -27.64
N SER A 286 -7.82 8.45 -27.27
CA SER A 286 -7.09 7.21 -26.98
C SER A 286 -7.35 6.74 -25.55
N LEU A 287 -7.70 5.46 -25.38
CA LEU A 287 -8.03 4.90 -24.07
C LEU A 287 -7.07 3.77 -23.65
N TYR A 288 -6.87 3.64 -22.34
CA TYR A 288 -6.34 2.42 -21.72
C TYR A 288 -7.39 1.86 -20.77
N GLN A 289 -7.74 0.59 -20.99
CA GLN A 289 -8.61 -0.18 -20.12
C GLN A 289 -7.83 -1.39 -19.62
N PRO A 290 -7.68 -1.56 -18.31
CA PRO A 290 -7.11 -2.76 -17.74
C PRO A 290 -8.19 -3.86 -17.65
N ASN A 291 -7.81 -5.10 -17.89
CA ASN A 291 -8.68 -6.25 -17.67
C ASN A 291 -8.47 -6.76 -16.24
N LEU A 292 -9.19 -6.18 -15.29
CA LEU A 292 -9.03 -6.43 -13.86
C LEU A 292 -10.35 -6.83 -13.21
N ASN A 293 -10.29 -7.88 -12.39
CA ASN A 293 -11.38 -8.20 -11.46
C ASN A 293 -11.34 -7.29 -10.23
N GLU A 294 -10.14 -6.92 -9.75
CA GLU A 294 -9.92 -5.95 -8.68
C GLU A 294 -8.55 -5.28 -8.79
N TYR A 295 -8.40 -4.13 -8.13
CA TYR A 295 -7.09 -3.55 -7.84
C TYR A 295 -6.48 -4.24 -6.63
N ASN A 296 -5.33 -4.88 -6.81
CA ASN A 296 -4.54 -5.44 -5.71
C ASN A 296 -3.06 -5.09 -5.90
N VAL A 297 -2.28 -5.32 -4.85
CA VAL A 297 -0.85 -4.96 -4.80
C VAL A 297 0.01 -5.58 -5.91
N ARG A 298 -0.44 -6.67 -6.55
CA ARG A 298 0.33 -7.33 -7.62
C ARG A 298 0.21 -6.59 -8.95
N VAL A 299 -0.97 -6.05 -9.25
CA VAL A 299 -1.24 -5.32 -10.50
C VAL A 299 -1.00 -3.82 -10.37
N LEU A 300 -1.16 -3.28 -9.16
CA LEU A 300 -1.12 -1.85 -8.89
C LEU A 300 0.13 -1.11 -9.38
N PRO A 301 1.37 -1.67 -9.30
CA PRO A 301 2.55 -1.00 -9.85
C PRO A 301 2.44 -0.74 -11.36
N GLN A 302 1.94 -1.72 -12.12
CA GLN A 302 1.77 -1.61 -13.57
C GLN A 302 0.63 -0.65 -13.90
N GLU A 303 -0.48 -0.74 -13.17
CA GLU A 303 -1.63 0.15 -13.34
C GLU A 303 -1.27 1.60 -13.05
N LEU A 304 -0.50 1.87 -12.00
CA LEU A 304 -0.05 3.23 -11.68
C LEU A 304 0.83 3.82 -12.78
N GLN A 305 1.61 3.01 -13.48
CA GLN A 305 2.37 3.47 -14.65
C GLN A 305 1.43 3.85 -15.80
N LYS A 306 0.40 3.05 -16.07
CA LYS A 306 -0.59 3.34 -17.11
C LYS A 306 -1.45 4.56 -16.76
N ILE A 307 -1.78 4.73 -15.49
CA ILE A 307 -2.43 5.92 -14.93
C ILE A 307 -1.54 7.15 -15.16
N LYS A 308 -0.24 7.09 -14.82
CA LYS A 308 0.73 8.18 -15.05
C LYS A 308 0.83 8.57 -16.51
N ASN A 309 0.72 7.60 -17.41
CA ASN A 309 0.81 7.84 -18.85
C ASN A 309 -0.50 8.38 -19.44
N SER A 310 -1.56 8.52 -18.65
CA SER A 310 -2.87 8.98 -19.11
C SER A 310 -3.14 10.43 -18.74
N ARG A 311 -3.79 11.20 -19.62
CA ARG A 311 -4.07 12.63 -19.41
C ARG A 311 -5.22 12.86 -18.43
N LEU A 312 -6.22 11.99 -18.45
CA LEU A 312 -7.39 11.98 -17.58
C LEU A 312 -7.58 10.57 -17.02
N ILE A 313 -7.98 10.48 -15.76
CA ILE A 313 -8.26 9.22 -15.08
C ILE A 313 -9.75 9.15 -14.81
N LEU A 314 -10.42 8.12 -15.29
CA LEU A 314 -11.82 7.82 -14.96
C LEU A 314 -11.83 6.57 -14.09
N LEU A 315 -12.21 6.71 -12.81
CA LEU A 315 -12.40 5.57 -11.92
C LEU A 315 -13.89 5.36 -11.65
N ILE A 316 -14.32 4.10 -11.70
CA ILE A 316 -15.73 3.73 -11.60
C ILE A 316 -15.88 2.67 -10.52
N VAL A 317 -16.65 3.01 -9.49
CA VAL A 317 -16.99 2.12 -8.38
C VAL A 317 -18.42 1.63 -8.63
N PRO A 318 -18.59 0.36 -9.05
CA PRO A 318 -19.90 -0.17 -9.39
C PRO A 318 -20.72 -0.52 -8.15
N GLN A 319 -22.05 -0.55 -8.31
CA GLN A 319 -23.01 -0.84 -7.23
C GLN A 319 -22.96 -2.29 -6.71
N HIS A 320 -22.19 -3.18 -7.34
CA HIS A 320 -22.07 -4.59 -6.95
C HIS A 320 -20.72 -4.91 -6.30
N SER A 321 -19.90 -3.91 -6.03
CA SER A 321 -18.58 -4.04 -5.41
C SER A 321 -18.50 -3.23 -4.12
N ARG A 322 -17.81 -3.75 -3.10
CA ARG A 322 -17.46 -2.97 -1.89
C ARG A 322 -16.51 -1.83 -2.23
N GLY A 323 -15.75 -1.93 -3.32
CA GLY A 323 -14.95 -0.84 -3.89
C GLY A 323 -13.81 -0.31 -3.02
N ILE A 324 -13.45 -0.97 -1.91
CA ILE A 324 -12.53 -0.41 -0.90
C ILE A 324 -11.16 -0.08 -1.52
N ALA A 325 -10.58 -1.02 -2.26
CA ALA A 325 -9.27 -0.85 -2.90
C ALA A 325 -9.27 0.26 -3.98
N ILE A 326 -10.27 0.28 -4.87
CA ILE A 326 -10.38 1.32 -5.91
C ILE A 326 -10.68 2.70 -5.30
N MET A 327 -11.47 2.77 -4.23
CA MET A 327 -11.72 4.03 -3.52
C MET A 327 -10.48 4.51 -2.77
N ALA A 328 -9.70 3.63 -2.15
CA ALA A 328 -8.43 3.99 -1.53
C ALA A 328 -7.43 4.51 -2.57
N LEU A 329 -7.34 3.85 -3.72
CA LEU A 329 -6.59 4.34 -4.87
C LEU A 329 -7.10 5.74 -5.27
N ALA A 330 -8.39 5.88 -5.57
CA ALA A 330 -9.00 7.15 -5.98
C ALA A 330 -8.70 8.29 -4.99
N ALA A 331 -8.84 8.05 -3.69
CA ALA A 331 -8.58 9.03 -2.65
C ALA A 331 -7.11 9.45 -2.58
N HIS A 332 -6.19 8.51 -2.77
CA HIS A 332 -4.76 8.81 -2.92
C HIS A 332 -4.48 9.67 -4.16
N LEU A 333 -5.07 9.30 -5.29
CA LEU A 333 -4.94 10.04 -6.55
C LEU A 333 -5.53 11.47 -6.44
N ILE A 334 -6.64 11.64 -5.73
CA ILE A 334 -7.21 12.96 -5.42
C ILE A 334 -6.25 13.76 -4.55
N GLY A 335 -5.69 13.14 -3.51
CA GLY A 335 -4.74 13.79 -2.62
C GLY A 335 -3.47 14.28 -3.34
N LEU A 336 -2.98 13.53 -4.32
CA LEU A 336 -1.86 13.92 -5.17
C LEU A 336 -2.26 14.89 -6.30
N ARG A 337 -3.52 15.35 -6.33
CA ARG A 337 -4.08 16.31 -7.30
C ARG A 337 -4.07 15.83 -8.76
N ALA A 338 -4.26 14.53 -9.00
CA ALA A 338 -4.45 14.06 -10.37
C ALA A 338 -5.74 14.57 -11.00
N LYS A 339 -5.73 14.64 -12.34
CA LYS A 339 -6.92 14.89 -13.16
C LYS A 339 -7.78 13.63 -13.18
N LEU A 340 -8.64 13.52 -12.17
CA LEU A 340 -9.47 12.35 -11.93
C LEU A 340 -10.95 12.70 -11.95
N VAL A 341 -11.73 11.87 -12.65
CA VAL A 341 -13.18 11.81 -12.60
C VAL A 341 -13.55 10.52 -11.87
N LEU A 342 -14.28 10.66 -10.76
CA LEU A 342 -14.76 9.53 -9.97
C LEU A 342 -16.25 9.35 -10.22
N CYS A 343 -16.65 8.18 -10.69
CA CYS A 343 -18.04 7.77 -10.80
C CYS A 343 -18.32 6.72 -9.72
N VAL A 344 -19.21 7.04 -8.78
CA VAL A 344 -19.64 6.12 -7.72
C VAL A 344 -21.10 5.78 -7.97
N GLN A 345 -21.38 4.51 -8.26
CA GLN A 345 -22.75 4.04 -8.35
C GLN A 345 -23.27 3.77 -6.94
N ILE A 346 -24.41 4.37 -6.62
CA ILE A 346 -25.00 4.30 -5.28
C ILE A 346 -25.56 2.89 -5.05
N LEU A 347 -25.18 2.27 -3.93
CA LEU A 347 -25.80 1.03 -3.46
C LEU A 347 -27.26 1.32 -3.10
N ALA A 348 -28.20 0.60 -3.71
CA ALA A 348 -29.60 0.63 -3.29
C ALA A 348 -29.79 -0.21 -2.01
N GLU A 349 -30.86 0.04 -1.24
CA GLU A 349 -31.24 -0.84 -0.13
C GLU A 349 -31.44 -2.27 -0.65
N ASP A 350 -30.95 -3.27 0.11
CA ASP A 350 -30.94 -4.69 -0.26
C ASP A 350 -30.08 -5.09 -1.48
N SER A 351 -29.14 -4.23 -1.90
CA SER A 351 -28.22 -4.57 -2.97
C SER A 351 -27.38 -5.81 -2.65
N ILE A 352 -27.19 -6.62 -3.70
CA ILE A 352 -26.24 -7.74 -3.68
C ILE A 352 -24.86 -7.19 -4.07
N VAL A 353 -23.91 -7.30 -3.16
CA VAL A 353 -22.52 -6.91 -3.36
C VAL A 353 -21.66 -8.15 -3.26
N SER A 354 -20.90 -8.46 -4.32
CA SER A 354 -20.08 -9.68 -4.41
C SER A 354 -20.87 -10.95 -4.04
N ASP A 355 -22.08 -11.08 -4.58
CA ASP A 355 -23.03 -12.19 -4.34
C ASP A 355 -23.58 -12.29 -2.90
N GLU A 356 -23.39 -11.26 -2.07
CA GLU A 356 -23.86 -11.20 -0.68
C GLU A 356 -24.89 -10.09 -0.46
N GLN A 357 -25.95 -10.38 0.30
CA GLN A 357 -26.95 -9.38 0.65
C GLN A 357 -26.41 -8.42 1.72
N VAL A 358 -26.31 -7.14 1.36
CA VAL A 358 -25.87 -6.07 2.26
C VAL A 358 -27.02 -5.73 3.22
N ARG A 359 -26.90 -6.09 4.50
CA ARG A 359 -27.86 -5.67 5.54
C ARG A 359 -27.57 -4.24 6.01
N LEU A 360 -28.63 -3.46 6.19
CA LEU A 360 -28.69 -2.01 6.52
C LEU A 360 -27.88 -1.50 7.73
N ILE A 361 -27.19 -2.37 8.48
CA ILE A 361 -26.25 -1.91 9.54
C ILE A 361 -25.07 -1.14 8.92
N LEU A 362 -24.81 -1.33 7.62
CA LEU A 362 -23.70 -0.72 6.90
C LEU A 362 -23.78 0.81 6.71
N TYR A 363 -24.97 1.43 6.73
CA TYR A 363 -25.08 2.90 6.63
C TYR A 363 -24.74 3.64 7.94
N LYS A 364 -24.87 2.98 9.10
CA LYS A 364 -24.66 3.60 10.42
C LYS A 364 -23.21 3.59 10.89
N THR A 365 -22.32 2.86 10.21
CA THR A 365 -20.89 2.83 10.57
C THR A 365 -20.17 4.10 10.11
N PHE A 366 -20.78 4.93 9.27
CA PHE A 366 -20.23 6.23 8.93
C PHE A 366 -20.33 7.23 10.07
N TYR A 367 -21.33 7.14 10.98
CA TYR A 367 -21.52 8.20 12.00
C TYR A 367 -22.08 7.79 13.36
N THR A 368 -22.13 6.52 13.74
CA THR A 368 -22.56 6.17 15.11
C THR A 368 -21.82 4.99 15.69
N ARG A 369 -20.87 5.25 16.59
CA ARG A 369 -20.36 4.24 17.54
C ARG A 369 -21.32 4.17 18.73
N SER A 370 -22.50 3.56 18.55
CA SER A 370 -23.47 3.37 19.65
C SER A 370 -23.45 1.95 20.22
N HIS A 371 -22.88 1.85 21.44
CA HIS A 371 -23.17 0.91 22.55
C HIS A 371 -22.88 -0.60 22.45
N LYS A 372 -21.91 -1.05 23.28
CA LYS A 372 -22.14 -1.89 24.47
C LYS A 372 -20.89 -2.01 25.35
N ARG A 373 -20.80 -1.22 26.42
CA ARG A 373 -20.22 -1.69 27.69
C ARG A 373 -21.26 -1.45 28.77
N ARG A 374 -22.02 -2.51 29.05
CA ARG A 374 -22.86 -2.57 30.25
C ARG A 374 -21.93 -2.63 31.45
N ASN A 375 -22.17 -1.71 32.38
CA ASN A 375 -21.78 -1.79 33.78
C ASN A 375 -21.91 -3.21 34.30
N ASN A 376 -20.88 -3.69 34.98
CA ASN A 376 -21.02 -4.62 36.10
C ASN A 376 -20.04 -4.19 37.17
N ALA A 377 -20.62 -3.74 38.29
CA ALA A 377 -20.09 -3.54 39.64
C ALA A 377 -18.82 -2.71 39.81
#